data_AF-A0A6B2C8U1-F1
#
_entry.id   AF-A0A6B2C8U1-F1
#
_cell.length_a   1.000
_cell.length_b   1.000
_cell.length_c   1.000
_cell.angle_alpha   90.00
_cell.angle_beta   90.00
_cell.angle_gamma   90.00
#
_symmetry.space_group_name_H-M   'P 1'
#
loop_
_entity.id
_entity.type
_entity.pdbx_description
1 polymer ?
#
loop_
_entity_poly.entity_id
_entity_poly.type
_entity_poly.pdbx_seq_one_letter_code
_entity_poly.pdbx_strand_id
1 'polypeptide(L)'
;MSEEKDVLKDLLMNCSNDYNEKCIEVIDRFLEEVKEKISVKVKVKIDVRERYKWVEKIIDKGLPDGRKRFILKVLTPYLVNVLSLSDEEAFERLKEFIDNSCKNFNNCEKIYDSWLRGDIRRVRSKGLKPSKLDNLDEDLKEIIRKIIS
;
A
#
# COMPACT_ATOMS: atom_id res chain seq x y z
N MET A 1 12.61 -0.53 18.56
CA MET A 1 13.92 0.14 18.36
C MET A 1 14.93 -0.10 19.49
N SER A 2 14.52 -0.47 20.72
CA SER A 2 15.47 -0.85 21.79
C SER A 2 16.01 -2.28 21.62
N GLU A 3 15.14 -3.26 21.37
CA GLU A 3 15.53 -4.69 21.25
C GLU A 3 16.47 -4.99 20.08
N GLU A 4 16.26 -4.38 18.90
CA GLU A 4 17.13 -4.61 17.73
C GLU A 4 18.57 -4.11 17.95
N LYS A 5 18.75 -3.06 18.76
CA LYS A 5 20.07 -2.54 19.09
C LYS A 5 20.82 -3.44 20.05
N ASP A 6 20.11 -4.19 20.90
CA ASP A 6 20.72 -5.09 21.87
C ASP A 6 21.19 -6.39 21.22
N VAL A 7 20.42 -6.96 20.28
CA VAL A 7 20.85 -8.16 19.53
C VAL A 7 22.03 -7.86 18.59
N LEU A 8 22.04 -6.71 17.92
CA LEU A 8 23.18 -6.26 17.11
C LEU A 8 24.43 -6.00 17.97
N LYS A 9 24.26 -5.46 19.18
CA LYS A 9 25.36 -5.29 20.14
C LYS A 9 25.90 -6.63 20.63
N ASP A 10 25.04 -7.62 20.89
CA ASP A 10 25.46 -8.96 21.32
C ASP A 10 26.21 -9.71 20.21
N LEU A 11 25.78 -9.57 18.95
CA LEU A 11 26.53 -10.03 17.78
C LEU A 11 27.92 -9.39 17.72
N LEU A 12 27.99 -8.06 17.88
CA LEU A 12 29.25 -7.32 17.88
C LEU A 12 30.13 -7.68 19.09
N MET A 13 29.58 -7.90 20.29
CA MET A 13 30.36 -8.24 21.49
C MET A 13 30.90 -9.67 21.46
N ASN A 14 30.10 -10.64 21.03
CA ASN A 14 30.49 -12.04 21.07
C ASN A 14 31.29 -12.47 19.84
N CYS A 15 30.97 -11.97 18.64
CA CYS A 15 31.58 -12.44 17.39
C CYS A 15 32.81 -11.65 16.94
N SER A 16 33.37 -10.77 17.80
CA SER A 16 34.33 -9.77 17.36
C SER A 16 35.73 -10.28 17.03
N ASN A 17 36.17 -11.48 17.42
CA ASN A 17 37.54 -11.96 17.08
C ASN A 17 37.77 -13.48 17.09
N ASP A 18 36.80 -14.33 17.45
CA ASP A 18 36.96 -15.79 17.37
C ASP A 18 35.60 -16.49 17.19
N TYR A 19 35.49 -17.37 16.19
CA TYR A 19 34.27 -18.13 15.89
C TYR A 19 34.14 -19.30 16.88
N ASN A 20 33.79 -18.98 18.13
CA ASN A 20 33.50 -19.99 19.14
C ASN A 20 32.03 -20.42 19.12
N GLU A 21 31.72 -21.52 19.81
CA GLU A 21 30.38 -22.12 19.87
C GLU A 21 29.29 -21.12 20.31
N LYS A 22 29.65 -20.17 21.19
CA LYS A 22 28.74 -19.13 21.69
C LYS A 22 28.38 -18.08 20.63
N CYS A 23 29.28 -17.78 19.71
CA CYS A 23 29.01 -16.92 18.55
C CYS A 23 27.96 -17.55 17.62
N ILE A 24 28.08 -18.86 17.39
CA ILE A 24 27.17 -19.62 16.52
C ILE A 24 25.75 -19.60 17.08
N GLU A 25 25.58 -19.86 18.39
CA GLU A 25 24.26 -19.82 19.05
C GLU A 25 23.55 -18.46 18.96
N VAL A 26 24.31 -17.36 19.04
CA VAL A 26 23.78 -15.99 18.92
C VAL A 26 23.37 -15.70 17.48
N ILE A 27 24.17 -16.14 16.50
CA ILE A 27 23.86 -16.01 15.07
C ILE A 27 22.60 -16.81 14.72
N ASP A 28 22.49 -18.07 15.14
CA ASP A 28 21.34 -18.93 14.83
C ASP A 28 20.04 -18.35 15.39
N ARG A 29 20.07 -17.85 16.63
CA ARG A 29 18.91 -17.18 17.24
C ARG A 29 18.50 -15.94 16.46
N PHE A 30 19.46 -15.11 16.05
CA PHE A 30 19.19 -13.92 15.24
C PHE A 30 18.60 -14.30 13.87
N LEU A 31 19.15 -15.35 13.23
CA LEU A 31 18.66 -15.83 11.95
C LEU A 31 17.21 -16.33 12.06
N GLU A 32 16.86 -17.07 13.11
CA GLU A 32 15.47 -17.51 13.33
C GLU A 32 14.51 -16.34 13.61
N GLU A 33 14.91 -15.35 14.41
CA GLU A 33 14.11 -14.14 14.63
C GLU A 33 13.87 -13.36 13.33
N VAL A 34 14.91 -13.22 12.50
CA VAL A 34 14.81 -12.53 11.20
C VAL A 34 13.93 -13.33 10.25
N LYS A 35 14.06 -14.65 10.18
CA LYS A 35 13.20 -15.52 9.36
C LYS A 35 11.73 -15.34 9.73
N GLU A 36 11.41 -15.37 11.02
CA GLU A 36 10.02 -15.22 11.49
C GLU A 36 9.47 -13.82 11.16
N LYS A 37 10.25 -12.76 11.43
CA LYS A 37 9.88 -11.37 11.06
C LYS A 37 9.67 -11.20 9.56
N ILE A 38 10.52 -11.81 8.72
CA ILE A 38 10.37 -11.80 7.26
C ILE A 38 9.10 -12.54 6.85
N SER A 39 8.87 -13.74 7.38
CA SER A 39 7.69 -14.57 7.09
C SER A 39 6.39 -13.82 7.40
N VAL A 40 6.30 -13.21 8.60
CA VAL A 40 5.16 -12.39 9.01
C VAL A 40 4.97 -11.20 8.07
N LYS A 41 6.04 -10.47 7.74
CA LYS A 41 5.98 -9.31 6.83
C LYS A 41 5.52 -9.69 5.42
N VAL A 42 5.95 -10.86 4.92
CA VAL A 42 5.50 -11.40 3.62
C VAL A 42 4.02 -11.77 3.68
N LYS A 43 3.58 -12.49 4.72
CA LYS A 43 2.17 -12.90 4.89
C LYS A 43 1.23 -11.68 4.96
N VAL A 44 1.62 -10.64 5.70
CA VAL A 44 0.87 -9.38 5.78
C VAL A 44 0.81 -8.68 4.41
N LYS A 45 1.92 -8.63 3.67
CA LYS A 45 1.91 -8.07 2.30
C LYS A 45 0.97 -8.82 1.35
N ILE A 46 0.92 -10.15 1.44
CA ILE A 46 0.03 -10.98 0.62
C ILE A 46 -1.44 -10.71 0.97
N ASP A 47 -1.80 -10.71 2.26
CA ASP A 47 -3.17 -10.40 2.71
C ASP A 47 -3.62 -9.01 2.25
N VAL A 48 -2.73 -8.02 2.35
CA VAL A 48 -2.99 -6.67 1.87
C VAL A 48 -3.22 -6.66 0.37
N ARG A 49 -2.39 -7.34 -0.44
CA ARG A 49 -2.59 -7.42 -1.89
C ARG A 49 -3.92 -8.07 -2.25
N GLU A 50 -4.27 -9.20 -1.64
CA GLU A 50 -5.56 -9.86 -1.92
C GLU A 50 -6.74 -8.99 -1.52
N ARG A 51 -6.66 -8.31 -0.36
CA ARG A 51 -7.70 -7.38 0.11
C ARG A 51 -7.97 -6.22 -0.86
N TYR A 52 -6.94 -5.72 -1.54
CA TYR A 52 -7.05 -4.58 -2.47
C TYR A 52 -6.99 -4.99 -3.94
N LYS A 53 -7.05 -6.28 -4.27
CA LYS A 53 -7.08 -6.78 -5.65
C LYS A 53 -8.21 -6.16 -6.47
N TRP A 54 -9.35 -5.89 -5.84
CA TRP A 54 -10.47 -5.19 -6.47
C TRP A 54 -10.13 -3.73 -6.82
N VAL A 55 -9.28 -3.05 -6.04
CA VAL A 55 -8.84 -1.68 -6.34
C VAL A 55 -8.00 -1.66 -7.61
N GLU A 56 -7.08 -2.62 -7.76
CA GLU A 56 -6.28 -2.78 -8.99
C GLU A 56 -7.18 -3.01 -10.21
N LYS A 57 -8.18 -3.89 -10.10
CA LYS A 57 -9.17 -4.10 -11.18
C LYS A 57 -9.90 -2.81 -11.55
N ILE A 58 -10.21 -1.93 -10.59
CA ILE A 58 -10.82 -0.62 -10.85
C ILE A 58 -9.82 0.37 -11.49
N ILE A 59 -8.53 0.33 -11.15
CA ILE A 59 -7.53 1.18 -11.79
C ILE A 59 -7.43 0.84 -13.29
N ASP A 60 -7.36 -0.45 -13.61
CA ASP A 60 -7.24 -0.94 -15.00
C ASP A 60 -8.51 -0.66 -15.82
N LYS A 61 -9.68 -0.83 -15.21
CA LYS A 61 -10.97 -0.62 -15.88
C LYS A 61 -11.39 0.84 -15.93
N GLY A 62 -11.07 1.63 -14.90
CA GLY A 62 -11.66 2.94 -14.67
C GLY A 62 -13.06 2.86 -14.06
N LEU A 63 -13.74 4.00 -13.96
CA LEU A 63 -15.14 4.10 -13.51
C LEU A 63 -15.99 4.95 -14.46
N PRO A 64 -17.26 4.57 -14.70
CA PRO A 64 -18.20 5.38 -15.47
C PRO A 64 -18.68 6.62 -14.71
N ASP A 65 -18.76 6.57 -13.38
CA ASP A 65 -19.08 7.72 -12.50
C ASP A 65 -18.39 7.56 -11.13
N GLY A 66 -18.37 8.62 -10.32
CA GLY A 66 -17.87 8.58 -8.95
C GLY A 66 -16.35 8.62 -8.82
N ARG A 67 -15.62 8.94 -9.91
CA ARG A 67 -14.14 8.99 -9.95
C ARG A 67 -13.53 9.80 -8.80
N LYS A 68 -14.02 11.03 -8.56
CA LYS A 68 -13.53 11.88 -7.45
C LYS A 68 -13.81 11.24 -6.08
N ARG A 69 -15.00 10.64 -5.89
CA ARG A 69 -15.36 9.94 -4.63
C ARG A 69 -14.44 8.74 -4.39
N PHE A 70 -14.19 7.94 -5.42
CA PHE A 70 -13.28 6.80 -5.37
C PHE A 70 -11.83 7.21 -5.08
N ILE A 71 -11.34 8.26 -5.75
CA ILE A 71 -10.00 8.82 -5.53
C ILE A 71 -9.81 9.19 -4.05
N LEU A 72 -10.71 10.02 -3.52
CA LEU A 72 -10.62 10.52 -2.14
C LEU A 72 -10.73 9.42 -1.09
N LYS A 73 -11.66 8.47 -1.28
CA LYS A 73 -12.02 7.49 -0.25
C LYS A 73 -11.16 6.23 -0.29
N VAL A 74 -10.62 5.87 -1.46
CA VAL A 74 -9.97 4.57 -1.68
C VAL A 74 -8.63 4.71 -2.37
N LEU A 75 -8.60 5.25 -3.59
CA LEU A 75 -7.44 5.11 -4.46
C LEU A 75 -6.22 5.85 -3.91
N THR A 76 -6.34 7.14 -3.55
CA THR A 76 -5.20 7.88 -3.00
C THR A 76 -4.69 7.26 -1.69
N PRO A 77 -5.53 6.94 -0.68
CA PRO A 77 -5.09 6.22 0.52
C PRO A 77 -4.43 4.87 0.26
N TYR A 78 -4.91 4.11 -0.74
CA TYR A 78 -4.32 2.83 -1.12
C TYR A 78 -2.91 3.03 -1.71
N LEU A 79 -2.78 3.88 -2.72
CA LEU A 79 -1.50 4.15 -3.37
C LEU A 79 -0.46 4.69 -2.37
N VAL A 80 -0.86 5.65 -1.53
CA VAL A 80 0.06 6.39 -0.67
C VAL A 80 0.39 5.62 0.62
N ASN A 81 -0.61 5.03 1.29
CA ASN A 81 -0.45 4.50 2.66
C ASN A 81 -0.58 2.98 2.77
N VAL A 82 -0.82 2.28 1.66
CA VAL A 82 -0.81 0.81 1.58
C VAL A 82 0.33 0.34 0.68
N LEU A 83 0.43 0.87 -0.54
CA LEU A 83 1.55 0.59 -1.44
C LEU A 83 2.81 1.39 -1.11
N SER A 84 2.69 2.44 -0.29
CA SER A 84 3.79 3.32 0.11
C SER A 84 4.52 3.97 -1.07
N LEU A 85 3.77 4.28 -2.15
CA LEU A 85 4.32 4.95 -3.32
C LEU A 85 4.78 6.37 -2.97
N SER A 86 5.74 6.90 -3.74
CA SER A 86 6.08 8.31 -3.74
C SER A 86 4.92 9.17 -4.25
N ASP A 87 4.98 10.48 -4.02
CA ASP A 87 3.94 11.39 -4.49
C ASP A 87 3.83 11.40 -6.02
N GLU A 88 4.95 11.23 -6.73
CA GLU A 88 4.95 11.19 -8.19
C GLU A 88 4.41 9.87 -8.72
N GLU A 89 4.83 8.73 -8.17
CA GLU A 89 4.28 7.42 -8.55
C GLU A 89 2.78 7.33 -8.28
N ALA A 90 2.32 7.86 -7.14
CA ALA A 90 0.90 7.93 -6.84
C ALA A 90 0.15 8.83 -7.83
N PHE A 91 0.73 9.96 -8.22
CA PHE A 91 0.15 10.86 -9.21
C PHE A 91 -0.03 10.20 -10.57
N GLU A 92 1.00 9.51 -11.08
CA GLU A 92 0.92 8.79 -12.36
C GLU A 92 -0.13 7.68 -12.32
N ARG A 93 -0.25 6.95 -11.21
CA ARG A 93 -1.29 5.92 -11.03
C ARG A 93 -2.71 6.51 -10.96
N LEU A 94 -2.88 7.71 -10.42
CA LEU A 94 -4.15 8.43 -10.47
C LEU A 94 -4.50 8.86 -11.90
N LYS A 95 -3.51 9.31 -12.67
CA LYS A 95 -3.67 9.68 -14.09
C LYS A 95 -4.06 8.48 -14.93
N GLU A 96 -3.40 7.35 -14.75
CA GLU A 96 -3.75 6.08 -15.41
C GLU A 96 -5.21 5.69 -15.17
N PHE A 97 -5.68 5.75 -13.92
CA PHE A 97 -7.08 5.50 -13.58
C PHE A 97 -8.06 6.46 -14.29
N ILE A 98 -7.71 7.75 -14.36
CA ILE A 98 -8.53 8.77 -15.02
C ILE A 98 -8.60 8.48 -16.53
N ASP A 99 -7.47 8.16 -17.15
CA ASP A 99 -7.36 7.89 -18.58
C ASP A 99 -8.10 6.60 -18.94
N ASN A 100 -7.99 5.54 -18.12
CA ASN A 100 -8.75 4.31 -18.29
C ASN A 100 -10.26 4.54 -18.16
N SER A 101 -10.68 5.44 -17.26
CA SER A 101 -12.09 5.81 -17.15
C SER A 101 -12.62 6.52 -18.40
N CYS A 102 -11.83 7.40 -19.00
CA CYS A 102 -12.16 8.03 -20.28
C CYS A 102 -12.21 6.99 -21.41
N LYS A 103 -11.18 6.16 -21.53
CA LYS A 103 -11.05 5.15 -22.59
C LYS A 103 -12.17 4.10 -22.56
N ASN A 104 -12.52 3.60 -21.38
CA ASN A 104 -13.41 2.44 -21.26
C ASN A 104 -14.88 2.82 -21.02
N PHE A 105 -15.14 4.02 -20.48
CA PHE A 105 -16.49 4.47 -20.11
C PHE A 105 -16.88 5.84 -20.69
N ASN A 106 -16.04 6.43 -21.54
CA ASN A 106 -16.23 7.77 -22.10
C ASN A 106 -16.36 8.87 -21.01
N ASN A 107 -15.89 8.62 -19.79
CA ASN A 107 -15.88 9.60 -18.71
C ASN A 107 -14.57 10.42 -18.72
N CYS A 108 -14.49 11.34 -19.68
CA CYS A 108 -13.31 12.17 -19.93
C CYS A 108 -13.36 13.53 -19.20
N GLU A 109 -14.27 13.72 -18.23
CA GLU A 109 -14.33 14.97 -17.47
C GLU A 109 -12.99 15.18 -16.74
N LYS A 110 -12.46 16.40 -16.87
CA LYS A 110 -11.16 16.78 -16.33
C LYS A 110 -11.16 16.75 -14.80
N ILE A 111 -10.12 16.13 -14.24
CA ILE A 111 -9.72 16.29 -12.84
C ILE A 111 -8.37 16.99 -12.84
N TYR A 112 -8.26 18.11 -12.14
CA TYR A 112 -7.07 18.96 -12.17
C TYR A 112 -5.90 18.33 -11.40
N ASP A 113 -4.71 18.44 -11.96
CA ASP A 113 -3.48 17.92 -11.33
C ASP A 113 -3.23 18.54 -9.95
N SER A 114 -3.56 19.81 -9.77
CA SER A 114 -3.47 20.50 -8.48
C SER A 114 -4.38 19.87 -7.41
N TRP A 115 -5.55 19.39 -7.81
CA TRP A 115 -6.49 18.68 -6.94
C TRP A 115 -5.94 17.30 -6.56
N LEU A 116 -5.39 16.54 -7.53
CA LEU A 116 -4.77 15.23 -7.28
C LEU A 116 -3.57 15.35 -6.33
N ARG A 117 -2.64 16.26 -6.62
CA ARG A 117 -1.47 16.52 -5.77
C ARG A 117 -1.87 17.04 -4.39
N GLY A 118 -2.94 17.85 -4.31
CA GLY A 118 -3.53 18.28 -3.04
C GLY A 118 -4.03 17.10 -2.21
N ASP A 119 -4.74 16.16 -2.83
CA ASP A 119 -5.25 14.98 -2.15
C ASP A 119 -4.13 14.04 -1.68
N ILE A 120 -3.11 13.79 -2.51
CA ILE A 120 -1.92 13.00 -2.14
C ILE A 120 -1.27 13.56 -0.86
N ARG A 121 -1.01 14.88 -0.82
CA ARG A 121 -0.44 15.56 0.35
C ARG A 121 -1.33 15.44 1.58
N ARG A 122 -2.65 15.59 1.41
CA ARG A 122 -3.65 15.45 2.49
C ARG A 122 -3.63 14.04 3.07
N VAL A 123 -3.64 13.02 2.21
CA VAL A 123 -3.65 11.61 2.60
C VAL A 123 -2.35 11.22 3.30
N ARG A 124 -1.20 11.66 2.78
CA ARG A 124 0.10 11.38 3.38
C ARG A 124 0.24 12.02 4.76
N SER A 125 -0.03 13.32 4.86
CA SER A 125 0.12 14.06 6.12
C SER A 125 -0.79 13.53 7.23
N LYS A 126 -1.99 13.04 6.89
CA LYS A 126 -2.96 12.51 7.86
C LYS A 126 -2.90 10.99 8.04
N GLY A 127 -2.07 10.28 7.28
CA GLY A 127 -1.99 8.81 7.35
C GLY A 127 -3.32 8.10 7.03
N LEU A 128 -4.16 8.69 6.17
CA LEU A 128 -5.50 8.15 5.88
C LEU A 128 -5.44 6.75 5.28
N LYS A 129 -6.37 5.87 5.67
CA LYS A 129 -6.49 4.52 5.15
C LYS A 129 -7.62 4.41 4.13
N PRO A 130 -7.49 3.53 3.13
CA PRO A 130 -8.54 3.34 2.13
C PRO A 130 -9.80 2.78 2.79
N SER A 131 -10.94 3.30 2.37
CA SER A 131 -12.24 2.83 2.79
C SER A 131 -12.46 1.40 2.30
N LYS A 132 -13.11 0.58 3.13
CA LYS A 132 -13.62 -0.72 2.70
C LYS A 132 -14.75 -0.51 1.69
N LEU A 133 -14.92 -1.45 0.75
CA LEU A 133 -16.00 -1.41 -0.24
C LEU A 133 -17.38 -1.21 0.42
N ASP A 134 -17.61 -1.87 1.56
CA ASP A 134 -18.89 -1.77 2.27
C ASP A 134 -19.17 -0.42 2.94
N ASN A 135 -18.14 0.41 3.12
CA ASN A 135 -18.25 1.74 3.73
C ASN A 135 -18.37 2.86 2.69
N LEU A 136 -18.44 2.53 1.40
CA LEU A 136 -18.67 3.51 0.34
C LEU A 136 -20.15 3.88 0.24
N ASP A 137 -20.42 5.01 -0.40
CA ASP A 137 -21.79 5.42 -0.73
C ASP A 137 -22.42 4.34 -1.63
N GLU A 138 -23.71 4.04 -1.44
CA GLU A 138 -24.35 2.85 -2.03
C GLU A 138 -24.31 2.86 -3.56
N ASP A 139 -24.46 4.05 -4.18
CA ASP A 139 -24.34 4.26 -5.61
C ASP A 139 -22.95 3.87 -6.15
N LEU A 140 -21.88 4.36 -5.50
CA LEU A 140 -20.51 4.05 -5.87
C LEU A 140 -20.19 2.57 -5.66
N LYS A 141 -20.69 2.00 -4.57
CA LYS A 141 -20.53 0.59 -4.22
C LYS A 141 -21.18 -0.32 -5.27
N GLU A 142 -22.38 0.02 -5.74
CA GLU A 142 -23.05 -0.73 -6.80
C GLU A 142 -22.30 -0.67 -8.13
N ILE A 143 -21.82 0.52 -8.53
CA ILE A 143 -20.99 0.71 -9.73
C ILE A 143 -19.74 -0.18 -9.66
N ILE A 144 -19.02 -0.13 -8.53
CA ILE A 144 -17.80 -0.93 -8.34
C ILE A 144 -18.12 -2.41 -8.44
N ARG A 145 -19.18 -2.89 -7.78
CA ARG A 145 -19.61 -4.30 -7.83
C ARG A 145 -19.84 -4.80 -9.24
N LYS A 146 -20.50 -4.01 -10.10
CA LYS A 146 -20.75 -4.35 -11.51
C LYS A 146 -19.46 -4.47 -12.33
N ILE A 147 -18.41 -3.74 -11.95
CA ILE A 147 -17.13 -3.78 -12.65
C ILE A 147 -16.26 -4.94 -12.14
N ILE A 148 -16.33 -5.24 -10.84
CA ILE A 148 -15.50 -6.29 -10.23
C ILE A 148 -16.09 -7.70 -10.32
N SER A 149 -17.38 -7.85 -10.62
CA SER A 149 -17.95 -9.12 -11.11
C SER A 149 -17.24 -9.63 -12.37
#